data_AF-G5A3A3-F1
#
_entry.id   AF-G5A3A3-F1
#
_cell.length_a   1.000
_cell.length_b   1.000
_cell.length_c   1.000
_cell.angle_alpha   90.00
_cell.angle_beta   90.00
_cell.angle_gamma   90.00
#
_symmetry.space_group_name_H-M   'P 1'
#
loop_
_entity.id
_entity.type
_entity.pdbx_description
1 polymer ?
#
loop_
_entity_poly.entity_id
_entity_poly.type
_entity_poly.pdbx_seq_one_letter_code
_entity_poly.pdbx_strand_id
1 'polypeptide(L)'
;CSQEGCSSRVQVNGLCYRHGGYYTCREDGCDRKAITRQLCRLHGGGSLCHVPHCTKLIRQRNGLCAAHGGYYECKVEGCKKRAAARGFCRSH
;
A
#
# COMPACT_ATOMS: atom_id res chain seq x y z
N CYS A 1 -18.92 6.44 10.75
CA CYS A 1 -19.10 6.56 9.28
C CYS A 1 -20.52 7.03 9.04
N SER A 2 -20.78 7.94 8.10
CA SER A 2 -22.14 8.40 7.78
C SER A 2 -23.02 7.33 7.13
N GLN A 3 -22.48 6.12 6.91
CA GLN A 3 -23.31 5.01 6.45
C GLN A 3 -24.10 4.42 7.61
N GLU A 4 -25.39 4.19 7.39
CA GLU A 4 -26.28 3.57 8.36
C GLU A 4 -25.72 2.23 8.85
N GLY A 5 -25.79 2.02 10.17
CA GLY A 5 -25.24 0.83 10.82
C GLY A 5 -23.71 0.71 10.83
N CYS A 6 -22.95 1.70 10.35
CA CYS A 6 -21.50 1.63 10.31
C CYS A 6 -20.81 2.37 11.47
N SER A 7 -20.31 1.59 12.42
CA SER A 7 -19.51 2.06 13.56
C SER A 7 -18.03 2.34 13.23
N SER A 8 -17.59 2.13 11.99
CA SER A 8 -16.20 2.34 11.60
C SER A 8 -15.79 3.82 11.67
N ARG A 9 -14.54 4.06 12.07
CA ARG A 9 -13.94 5.40 12.17
C ARG A 9 -13.98 6.12 10.82
N VAL A 10 -14.47 7.36 10.84
CA VAL A 10 -14.50 8.27 9.69
C VAL A 10 -13.07 8.67 9.32
N GLN A 11 -12.81 8.78 8.02
CA GLN A 11 -11.53 9.26 7.49
C GLN A 11 -11.71 10.55 6.67
N VAL A 12 -12.49 10.50 5.60
CA VAL A 12 -12.69 11.61 4.65
C VAL A 12 -14.17 11.70 4.30
N ASN A 13 -14.69 12.92 4.14
CA ASN A 13 -16.08 13.19 3.72
C ASN A 13 -17.15 12.42 4.52
N GLY A 14 -16.96 12.26 5.83
CA GLY A 14 -17.91 11.52 6.69
C GLY A 14 -17.85 10.00 6.54
N LEU A 15 -17.07 9.46 5.59
CA LEU A 15 -17.03 8.04 5.26
C LEU A 15 -15.81 7.34 5.88
N CYS A 16 -15.94 6.05 6.18
CA CYS A 16 -14.81 5.21 6.57
C CYS A 16 -14.09 4.66 5.34
N TYR A 17 -12.88 4.12 5.50
CA TYR A 17 -12.09 3.59 4.39
C TYR A 17 -12.85 2.59 3.49
N ARG A 18 -13.67 1.72 4.09
CA ARG A 18 -14.49 0.73 3.37
C ARG A 18 -15.63 1.37 2.57
N HIS A 19 -16.17 2.48 3.05
CA HIS A 19 -17.33 3.16 2.46
C HIS A 19 -16.93 4.40 1.65
N GLY A 20 -15.70 4.50 1.14
CA GLY A 20 -15.30 5.64 0.29
C GLY A 20 -14.56 6.77 1.02
N GLY A 21 -14.23 6.59 2.29
CA GLY A 21 -13.45 7.54 3.08
C GLY A 21 -11.97 7.56 2.71
N TYR A 22 -11.65 7.82 1.45
CA TYR A 22 -10.30 7.97 0.92
C TYR A 22 -10.33 8.96 -0.24
N TYR A 23 -9.19 9.60 -0.52
CA TYR A 23 -9.05 10.43 -1.71
C TYR A 23 -8.81 9.56 -2.95
N THR A 24 -9.37 9.98 -4.08
CA THR A 24 -8.96 9.50 -5.40
C THR A 24 -7.70 10.22 -5.85
N CYS A 25 -7.07 9.70 -6.90
CA CYS A 25 -5.93 10.33 -7.52
C CYS A 25 -6.36 11.68 -8.11
N ARG A 26 -5.51 12.69 -7.92
CA ARG A 26 -5.72 14.04 -8.42
C ARG A 26 -5.59 14.13 -9.95
N GLU A 27 -4.84 13.22 -10.57
CA GLU A 27 -4.73 13.14 -12.02
C GLU A 27 -6.09 12.94 -12.69
N ASP A 28 -6.30 13.69 -13.77
CA ASP A 28 -7.54 13.67 -14.54
C ASP A 28 -7.83 12.25 -15.10
N GLY A 29 -9.09 11.83 -15.01
CA GLY A 29 -9.52 10.49 -15.42
C GLY A 29 -8.99 9.32 -14.59
N CYS A 30 -8.47 9.56 -13.38
CA CYS A 30 -7.92 8.49 -12.52
C CYS A 30 -8.73 8.21 -11.26
N ASP A 31 -9.51 7.13 -11.27
CA ASP A 31 -10.32 6.70 -10.11
C ASP A 31 -9.54 5.88 -9.07
N ARG A 32 -8.22 5.74 -9.24
CA ARG A 32 -7.40 4.96 -8.31
C ARG A 32 -7.29 5.70 -6.98
N LYS A 33 -7.27 4.93 -5.88
CA LYS A 33 -7.06 5.49 -4.54
C LYS A 33 -5.71 6.21 -4.46
N ALA A 34 -5.72 7.42 -3.93
CA ALA A 34 -4.52 8.13 -3.58
C ALA A 34 -3.82 7.46 -2.38
N ILE A 35 -2.49 7.47 -2.40
CA ILE A 35 -1.64 6.91 -1.35
C ILE A 35 -0.99 8.05 -0.57
N THR A 36 -0.28 8.93 -1.27
CA THR A 36 0.31 10.15 -0.71
C THR A 36 0.17 11.29 -1.70
N ARG A 37 0.21 12.55 -1.23
CA ARG A 37 0.12 13.75 -2.07
C ARG A 37 -1.11 13.80 -2.99
N GLN A 38 -2.20 13.14 -2.59
CA GLN A 38 -3.41 12.94 -3.41
C GLN A 38 -3.14 12.22 -4.75
N LEU A 39 -2.07 11.45 -4.86
CA LEU A 39 -1.70 10.72 -6.07
C LEU A 39 -1.76 9.22 -5.82
N CYS A 40 -2.14 8.45 -6.85
CA CYS A 40 -2.12 7.00 -6.78
C CYS A 40 -0.69 6.46 -6.96
N ARG A 41 -0.51 5.15 -6.78
CA ARG A 41 0.79 4.49 -6.96
C ARG A 41 1.44 4.76 -8.33
N LEU A 42 0.64 4.78 -9.40
CA LEU A 42 1.13 4.97 -10.77
C LEU A 42 1.44 6.43 -11.09
N HIS A 43 0.82 7.36 -10.38
CA HIS A 43 0.96 8.80 -10.60
C HIS A 43 1.84 9.47 -9.52
N GLY A 44 2.78 8.74 -8.91
CA GLY A 44 3.75 9.33 -7.99
C GLY A 44 3.35 9.37 -6.51
N GLY A 45 2.24 8.73 -6.12
CA GLY A 45 1.85 8.60 -4.71
C GLY A 45 2.58 7.50 -3.94
N GLY A 46 3.39 6.68 -4.61
CA GLY A 46 4.23 5.66 -3.97
C GLY A 46 5.65 6.15 -3.70
N SER A 47 6.32 5.56 -2.72
CA SER A 47 7.72 5.85 -2.42
C SER A 47 8.67 5.09 -3.35
N LEU A 48 9.78 5.72 -3.75
CA LEU A 48 10.84 5.12 -4.55
C LEU A 48 11.87 4.41 -3.68
N CYS A 49 12.53 3.39 -4.23
CA CYS A 49 13.61 2.67 -3.59
C CYS A 49 14.74 3.63 -3.17
N HIS A 50 15.30 3.45 -1.99
CA HIS A 50 16.41 4.26 -1.48
C HIS A 50 17.74 3.99 -2.20
N VAL A 51 17.81 2.98 -3.06
CA VAL A 51 19.02 2.67 -3.83
C VAL A 51 19.19 3.75 -4.90
N PRO A 52 20.37 4.41 -4.98
CA PRO A 52 20.63 5.45 -5.98
C PRO A 52 20.31 4.97 -7.40
N HIS A 53 19.74 5.86 -8.21
CA HIS A 53 19.32 5.59 -9.60
C HIS A 53 18.20 4.55 -9.77
N CYS A 54 17.62 4.04 -8.68
CA CYS A 54 16.49 3.12 -8.76
C CYS A 54 15.15 3.87 -8.82
N THR A 55 14.43 3.71 -9.93
CA THR A 55 13.09 4.27 -10.12
C THR A 55 11.97 3.30 -9.70
N LYS A 56 12.32 2.15 -9.11
CA LYS A 56 11.32 1.16 -8.69
C LYS A 56 10.62 1.59 -7.42
N LEU A 57 9.30 1.40 -7.41
CA LEU A 57 8.47 1.69 -6.25
C LEU A 57 8.66 0.66 -5.14
N ILE A 58 8.74 1.16 -3.92
CA ILE A 58 8.72 0.40 -2.70
C ILE A 58 7.31 -0.17 -2.48
N ARG A 59 7.24 -1.45 -2.15
CA ARG A 59 5.98 -2.12 -1.78
C ARG A 59 5.79 -2.24 -0.27
N GLN A 60 6.88 -2.44 0.46
CA GLN A 60 6.91 -2.62 1.92
C GLN A 60 7.60 -1.44 2.58
N ARG A 61 7.27 -1.08 3.82
CA ARG A 61 7.88 0.10 4.48
C ARG A 61 9.33 -0.18 4.97
N ASN A 62 10.17 -0.76 4.12
CA ASN A 62 11.56 -1.12 4.42
C ASN A 62 12.58 -0.35 3.55
N GLY A 63 12.15 0.69 2.82
CA GLY A 63 13.05 1.55 2.03
C GLY A 63 13.52 0.94 0.70
N LEU A 64 13.19 -0.32 0.41
CA LEU A 64 13.74 -1.05 -0.72
C LEU A 64 12.64 -1.57 -1.65
N CYS A 65 12.95 -1.65 -2.95
CA CYS A 65 12.08 -2.32 -3.91
C CYS A 65 12.32 -3.83 -3.89
N ALA A 66 11.40 -4.63 -4.42
CA ALA A 66 11.51 -6.10 -4.38
C ALA A 66 12.81 -6.65 -5.01
N ALA A 67 13.40 -5.95 -5.98
CA ALA A 67 14.68 -6.34 -6.59
C ALA A 67 15.89 -6.06 -5.68
N HIS A 68 15.79 -5.08 -4.79
CA HIS A 68 16.83 -4.68 -3.85
C HIS A 68 16.54 -5.17 -2.42
N GLY A 69 15.80 -6.27 -2.24
CA GLY A 69 15.50 -6.80 -0.89
C GLY A 69 14.25 -6.19 -0.22
N GLY A 70 13.42 -5.48 -0.97
CA GLY A 70 12.15 -4.88 -0.56
C GLY A 70 11.01 -5.84 -0.26
N TYR A 71 11.28 -6.96 0.42
CA TYR A 71 10.32 -8.00 0.76
C TYR A 71 10.59 -8.54 2.16
N TYR A 72 9.57 -9.16 2.75
CA TYR A 72 9.72 -9.90 3.99
C TYR A 72 9.85 -11.39 3.67
N GLU A 73 10.63 -12.10 4.47
CA GLU A 73 10.68 -13.56 4.43
C GLU A 73 9.52 -14.14 5.24
N CYS A 74 9.19 -15.41 4.98
CA CYS A 74 8.21 -16.14 5.76
C CYS A 74 8.72 -16.26 7.19
N LYS A 75 7.87 -15.95 8.16
CA LYS A 75 8.15 -16.10 9.59
C LYS A 75 8.23 -17.55 10.07
N VAL A 76 8.01 -18.52 9.19
CA VAL A 76 8.09 -19.94 9.56
C VAL A 76 9.56 -20.35 9.54
N GLU A 77 10.04 -20.87 10.66
CA GLU A 77 11.40 -21.38 10.83
C GLU A 77 11.78 -22.31 9.67
N GLY A 78 12.94 -22.05 9.05
CA GLY A 78 13.43 -22.81 7.89
C GLY A 78 12.81 -22.42 6.53
N CYS A 79 11.80 -21.54 6.48
CA CYS A 79 11.15 -21.15 5.22
C CYS A 79 11.75 -19.88 4.61
N LYS A 80 12.59 -20.02 3.57
CA LYS A 80 13.18 -18.89 2.82
C LYS A 80 12.27 -18.29 1.73
N LYS A 81 10.97 -18.63 1.74
CA LYS A 81 10.01 -18.10 0.77
C LYS A 81 9.66 -16.65 1.14
N ARG A 82 9.35 -15.84 0.13
CA ARG A 82 8.85 -14.48 0.35
C ARG A 82 7.46 -14.51 1.00
N ALA A 83 7.28 -13.69 2.02
CA ALA A 83 5.98 -13.46 2.62
C ALA A 83 5.04 -12.76 1.61
N ALA A 84 3.86 -13.34 1.42
CA ALA A 84 2.78 -12.79 0.63
C ALA A 84 1.86 -11.90 1.47
N ALA A 85 1.51 -12.34 2.68
CA ALA A 85 0.62 -11.60 3.57
C ALA A 85 0.95 -11.89 5.05
N ARG A 86 0.84 -10.87 5.91
CA ARG A 86 0.99 -11.00 7.38
C ARG A 86 2.30 -11.65 7.86
N GLY A 87 3.33 -11.65 7.01
CA GLY A 87 4.62 -12.30 7.32
C GLY A 87 4.71 -13.78 6.96
N PHE A 88 3.71 -14.34 6.27
CA PHE A 88 3.70 -15.72 5.82
C PHE A 88 3.69 -15.80 4.29
N CYS A 89 4.25 -16.88 3.74
CA CYS A 89 4.32 -17.10 2.30
C CYS A 89 2.94 -17.48 1.72
N ARG A 90 2.87 -18.15 0.56
CA ARG A 90 1.58 -18.63 0.03
C ARG A 90 1.20 -20.03 0.54
N SER A 91 2.19 -20.79 1.03
CA SER A 91 1.99 -22.15 1.55
C SER A 91 1.79 -22.20 3.06
N HIS A 92 2.02 -21.09 3.75
CA HIS A 92 1.79 -20.88 5.17
C HIS A 92 0.93 -19.62 5.29
#